data_AF-A0A9N9S9A7-F1
#
_entry.id   AF-A0A9N9S9A7-F1
#
_cell.length_a   1.000
_cell.length_b   1.000
_cell.length_c   1.000
_cell.angle_alpha   90.00
_cell.angle_beta   90.00
_cell.angle_gamma   90.00
#
_symmetry.space_group_name_H-M   'P 1'
#
loop_
_entity.id
_entity.type
_entity.pdbx_description
1 polymer ?
#
loop_
_entity_poly.entity_id
_entity_poly.type
_entity_poly.pdbx_seq_one_letter_code
_entity_poly.pdbx_strand_id
1 'polypeptide(L)'
;MVKLIFYGNILIPFLSNIYSQSQNIGDSSNPLSFGGNYTSFGECPWLCSIYNKLEYLCGSSLVTNQYVVTAAHCVLKKESTFTIPAKYISIYAGVYDLNDLFQDSVEIIQAQEVKIHPNWDTSSERYDADIALIKMSTVVHFSDYIQKIPLPAVSFINENQKGFVVGYGVSEVNSFHENKPRKIKIPIADVEGCYQNHGVFSFIKSRDSFCAGKVGVVPCNGDSGSSFYHIENSSPILLGIVSVGIQDGNKKCKNNTYVLFTDVFKFVDWIKKEVGSGYLIANKKNSSINWKPNDAFCEYVNENGYRCTLRGVRSQQNDIKITGVHGTHMEDQSDNDVVKIWIIEQEAKFIPEMSNVVEKFKNIHDLRIWTCGLKFIERSKLSIFAQKLRVLDFFNNYIEEIPQNAFDDLLRLEELKILNNRIKHLPENLFYNLKNFKYFFAENNEIEELPARLFNETQIIVVSMKNNNLMNISVDFQNLKNVKVIDLEQNTCISQCLGFYCGRMSVDEMQQEIQQKCQKIYSIGA
;
A
#
# COMPACT_ATOMS: atom_id res chain seq x y z
N MET A 1 22.19 -12.16 10.88
CA MET A 1 21.12 -13.14 11.13
C MET A 1 20.19 -13.05 9.94
N VAL A 2 20.24 -14.04 9.02
CA VAL A 2 19.38 -14.10 7.83
C VAL A 2 18.00 -14.57 8.29
N LYS A 3 16.94 -13.86 7.90
CA LYS A 3 15.56 -14.23 8.23
C LYS A 3 15.01 -15.10 7.11
N LEU A 4 14.75 -16.36 7.44
CA LEU A 4 13.96 -17.28 6.61
C LEU A 4 12.49 -17.07 6.93
N ILE A 5 11.65 -17.07 5.89
CA ILE A 5 10.19 -17.03 6.02
C ILE A 5 9.69 -18.44 5.70
N PHE A 6 9.01 -19.06 6.67
CA PHE A 6 8.33 -20.35 6.53
C PHE A 6 6.97 -20.27 7.24
N TYR A 7 5.89 -19.99 6.52
CA TYR A 7 4.52 -20.15 6.99
C TYR A 7 4.01 -21.53 6.58
N GLY A 8 4.08 -22.48 7.52
CA GLY A 8 3.49 -23.80 7.35
C GLY A 8 1.96 -23.71 7.31
N ASN A 9 1.37 -23.97 6.15
CA ASN A 9 -0.05 -24.30 6.05
C ASN A 9 -0.28 -25.65 6.74
N ILE A 10 -0.97 -25.63 7.89
CA ILE A 10 -1.57 -26.83 8.46
C ILE A 10 -2.78 -27.18 7.58
N LEU A 11 -2.59 -28.15 6.69
CA LEU A 11 -3.68 -28.88 6.05
C LEU A 11 -4.36 -29.78 7.09
N ILE A 12 -5.55 -29.40 7.54
CA ILE A 12 -6.51 -30.32 8.16
C ILE A 12 -7.28 -30.98 7.01
N PRO A 13 -7.39 -32.33 6.95
CA PRO A 13 -7.92 -33.03 5.79
C PRO A 13 -9.43 -32.79 5.62
N PHE A 14 -9.81 -32.55 4.37
CA PHE A 14 -11.17 -32.57 3.86
C PHE A 14 -11.89 -33.87 4.23
N LEU A 15 -13.05 -33.75 4.87
CA LEU A 15 -14.15 -34.71 4.73
C LEU A 15 -15.25 -34.06 3.89
N SER A 16 -15.42 -34.61 2.71
CA SER A 16 -16.57 -34.44 1.83
C SER A 16 -17.87 -34.90 2.51
N ASN A 17 -18.89 -34.04 2.59
CA ASN A 17 -20.24 -34.32 2.07
C ASN A 17 -21.26 -33.23 2.41
N ILE A 18 -22.30 -33.21 1.58
CA ILE A 18 -23.61 -32.53 1.67
C ILE A 18 -23.66 -31.12 1.08
N TYR A 19 -23.92 -31.11 -0.23
CA TYR A 19 -24.81 -30.12 -0.84
C TYR A 19 -26.28 -30.47 -0.53
N SER A 20 -27.12 -29.43 -0.56
CA SER A 20 -28.59 -29.39 -0.43
C SER A 20 -29.15 -29.24 0.98
N GLN A 21 -29.57 -28.02 1.31
CA GLN A 21 -31.00 -27.69 1.40
C GLN A 21 -31.18 -26.18 1.56
N SER A 22 -32.01 -25.61 0.68
CA SER A 22 -32.63 -24.30 0.84
C SER A 22 -33.53 -24.29 2.06
N GLN A 23 -33.36 -23.34 2.98
CA GLN A 23 -34.47 -22.81 3.78
C GLN A 23 -34.34 -21.29 3.97
N ASN A 24 -35.39 -20.60 3.54
CA ASN A 24 -35.74 -19.26 3.97
C ASN A 24 -35.92 -19.25 5.49
N ILE A 25 -35.21 -18.37 6.19
CA ILE A 25 -35.62 -17.87 7.51
C ILE A 25 -35.53 -16.35 7.44
N GLY A 26 -36.66 -15.71 7.77
CA GLY A 26 -36.88 -14.29 7.67
C GLY A 26 -36.12 -13.45 8.71
N ASP A 27 -35.96 -12.19 8.30
CA ASP A 27 -35.97 -10.96 9.09
C ASP A 27 -35.68 -11.07 10.61
N SER A 28 -34.47 -10.66 11.00
CA SER A 28 -34.10 -9.90 12.22
C SER A 28 -32.71 -10.29 12.76
N SER A 29 -31.68 -9.53 12.42
CA SER A 29 -30.49 -9.33 13.27
C SER A 29 -29.56 -8.28 12.65
N ASN A 30 -29.64 -7.04 13.18
CA ASN A 30 -28.87 -5.88 12.75
C ASN A 30 -27.53 -5.80 13.48
N PRO A 31 -26.39 -5.55 12.79
CA PRO A 31 -25.11 -5.44 13.50
C PRO A 31 -24.51 -3.98 13.43
N LEU A 32 -23.87 -3.55 14.54
CA LEU A 32 -23.25 -2.28 15.01
C LEU A 32 -21.75 -2.11 14.57
N SER A 33 -20.74 -1.56 15.29
CA SER A 33 -19.32 -1.67 14.78
C SER A 33 -18.80 -3.09 15.03
N PHE A 34 -19.36 -3.65 16.09
CA PHE A 34 -20.29 -4.78 16.12
C PHE A 34 -21.13 -5.16 14.85
N GLY A 35 -20.65 -5.08 13.59
CA GLY A 35 -21.50 -5.20 12.37
C GLY A 35 -21.30 -4.22 11.21
N GLY A 36 -20.21 -3.45 11.26
CA GLY A 36 -19.67 -2.80 10.08
C GLY A 36 -19.21 -3.88 9.12
N ASN A 37 -19.32 -3.59 7.82
CA ASN A 37 -18.78 -4.49 6.82
C ASN A 37 -17.27 -4.27 6.73
N TYR A 38 -16.53 -5.35 6.54
CA TYR A 38 -15.15 -5.24 6.06
C TYR A 38 -15.16 -4.42 4.78
N THR A 39 -14.22 -3.50 4.67
CA THR A 39 -14.02 -2.81 3.40
C THR A 39 -13.45 -3.78 2.38
N SER A 40 -13.72 -3.53 1.10
CA SER A 40 -12.94 -4.16 0.05
C SER A 40 -11.53 -3.59 0.04
N PHE A 41 -10.56 -4.36 -0.45
CA PHE A 41 -9.20 -3.86 -0.63
C PHE A 41 -9.19 -2.67 -1.59
N GLY A 42 -8.56 -1.55 -1.20
CA GLY A 42 -8.55 -0.31 -1.98
C GLY A 42 -9.83 0.53 -1.92
N GLU A 43 -10.83 0.16 -1.11
CA GLU A 43 -12.09 0.92 -1.03
C GLU A 43 -11.94 2.30 -0.35
N CYS A 44 -11.01 2.42 0.61
CA CYS A 44 -10.74 3.64 1.36
C CYS A 44 -9.24 3.98 1.31
N PRO A 45 -8.71 4.34 0.13
CA PRO A 45 -7.26 4.45 -0.10
C PRO A 45 -6.58 5.64 0.62
N TRP A 46 -7.36 6.53 1.24
CA TRP A 46 -6.84 7.59 2.12
C TRP A 46 -6.61 7.15 3.55
N LEU A 47 -7.11 5.98 3.95
CA LEU A 47 -6.93 5.46 5.30
C LEU A 47 -5.44 5.17 5.53
N CYS A 48 -4.87 5.78 6.56
CA CYS A 48 -3.51 5.56 7.00
C CYS A 48 -3.51 5.22 8.49
N SER A 49 -2.56 4.43 8.96
CA SER A 49 -2.37 4.13 10.38
C SER A 49 -1.09 4.77 10.92
N ILE A 50 -1.16 5.23 12.17
CA ILE A 50 -0.06 5.89 12.87
C ILE A 50 0.49 4.93 13.92
N TYR A 51 1.81 4.77 13.94
CA TYR A 51 2.52 3.95 14.90
C TYR A 51 3.52 4.76 15.70
N ASN A 52 3.62 4.49 17.01
CA ASN A 52 4.77 4.88 17.84
C ASN A 52 5.72 3.69 17.93
N LYS A 53 6.85 3.78 17.22
CA LYS A 53 7.76 2.65 16.97
C LYS A 53 7.01 1.49 16.30
N LEU A 54 6.50 0.54 17.08
CA LEU A 54 5.77 -0.66 16.62
C LEU A 54 4.36 -0.75 17.22
N GLU A 55 3.97 0.20 18.07
CA GLU A 55 2.65 0.22 18.71
C GLU A 55 1.69 1.07 17.90
N TYR A 56 0.55 0.50 17.50
CA TYR A 56 -0.52 1.23 16.83
C TYR A 56 -1.08 2.31 17.77
N LEU A 57 -1.16 3.54 17.29
CA LEU A 57 -1.71 4.67 18.04
C LEU A 57 -3.15 4.97 17.63
N CYS A 58 -3.33 5.30 16.36
CA CYS A 58 -4.55 5.89 15.81
C CYS A 58 -4.61 5.69 14.30
N GLY A 59 -5.80 5.90 13.75
CA GLY A 59 -5.96 6.13 12.32
C GLY A 59 -5.65 7.57 11.93
N SER A 60 -5.58 7.78 10.63
CA SER A 60 -5.34 9.08 10.00
C SER A 60 -5.85 9.06 8.57
N SER A 61 -5.93 10.23 7.95
CA SER A 61 -6.37 10.38 6.57
C SER A 61 -5.34 11.14 5.76
N LEU A 62 -4.96 10.59 4.62
CA LEU A 62 -4.05 11.22 3.68
C LEU A 62 -4.74 12.42 3.01
N VAL A 63 -4.19 13.63 3.17
CA VAL A 63 -4.76 14.86 2.58
C VAL A 63 -3.90 15.43 1.47
N THR A 64 -2.63 15.01 1.40
CA THR A 64 -1.73 15.17 0.25
C THR A 64 -0.79 13.97 0.17
N ASN A 65 0.07 13.89 -0.84
CA ASN A 65 1.11 12.87 -0.90
C ASN A 65 2.22 13.04 0.17
N GLN A 66 2.20 14.08 1.02
CA GLN A 66 3.20 14.27 2.08
C GLN A 66 2.58 14.54 3.47
N TYR A 67 1.27 14.70 3.57
CA TYR A 67 0.61 15.06 4.82
C TYR A 67 -0.58 14.15 5.09
N VAL A 68 -0.62 13.64 6.32
CA VAL A 68 -1.82 13.03 6.91
C VAL A 68 -2.41 13.97 7.96
N VAL A 69 -3.72 13.92 8.10
CA VAL A 69 -4.48 14.56 9.18
C VAL A 69 -4.97 13.50 10.16
N THR A 70 -4.92 13.81 11.46
CA THR A 70 -5.37 12.94 12.55
C THR A 70 -5.88 13.79 13.71
N ALA A 71 -6.34 13.16 14.79
CA ALA A 71 -6.73 13.86 16.01
C ALA A 71 -5.48 14.30 16.81
N ALA A 72 -5.54 15.47 17.44
CA ALA A 72 -4.42 15.98 18.25
C ALA A 72 -4.10 15.06 19.44
N HIS A 73 -5.13 14.49 20.07
CA HIS A 73 -4.96 13.59 21.20
C HIS A 73 -4.18 12.31 20.88
N CYS A 74 -4.06 11.94 19.59
CA CYS A 74 -3.26 10.80 19.14
C CYS A 74 -1.75 11.02 19.31
N VAL A 75 -1.30 12.28 19.28
CA VAL A 75 0.11 12.67 19.39
C VAL A 75 0.42 13.49 20.66
N LEU A 76 -0.60 14.06 21.31
CA LEU A 76 -0.51 14.77 22.58
C LEU A 76 -1.80 14.56 23.38
N LYS A 77 -1.78 13.60 24.31
CA LYS A 77 -2.95 13.22 25.14
C LYS A 77 -3.39 14.35 26.06
N LYS A 78 -4.68 14.36 26.41
CA LYS A 78 -5.22 15.18 27.51
C LYS A 78 -4.44 14.93 28.80
N GLU A 79 -4.31 15.98 29.62
CA GLU A 79 -3.55 15.98 30.88
C GLU A 79 -2.04 15.69 30.73
N SER A 80 -1.53 15.64 29.48
CA SER A 80 -0.11 15.49 29.19
C SER A 80 0.47 16.78 28.64
N THR A 81 1.76 16.99 28.91
CA THR A 81 2.59 18.01 28.26
C THR A 81 3.57 17.40 27.26
N PHE A 82 3.59 16.06 27.14
CA PHE A 82 4.54 15.35 26.30
C PHE A 82 3.93 15.04 24.93
N THR A 83 4.39 15.77 23.92
CA THR A 83 4.12 15.44 22.51
C THR A 83 5.06 14.33 22.05
N ILE A 84 4.52 13.32 21.37
CA ILE A 84 5.32 12.24 20.79
C ILE A 84 6.26 12.84 19.71
N PRO A 85 7.59 12.72 19.86
CA PRO A 85 8.54 13.22 18.86
C PRO A 85 8.35 12.56 17.48
N ALA A 86 8.44 13.34 16.40
CA ALA A 86 8.27 12.86 15.02
C ALA A 86 9.14 11.64 14.68
N LYS A 87 10.38 11.58 15.17
CA LYS A 87 11.32 10.45 14.96
C LYS A 87 10.84 9.09 15.50
N TYR A 88 9.79 9.06 16.33
CA TYR A 88 9.20 7.82 16.81
C TYR A 88 7.88 7.48 16.09
N ILE A 89 7.41 8.36 15.21
CA ILE A 89 6.14 8.19 14.52
C ILE A 89 6.38 7.65 13.11
N SER A 90 5.68 6.58 12.78
CA SER A 90 5.62 6.02 11.43
C SER A 90 4.19 6.07 10.90
N ILE A 91 4.04 6.40 9.62
CA ILE A 91 2.77 6.43 8.90
C ILE A 91 2.78 5.27 7.93
N TYR A 92 1.72 4.46 7.98
CA TYR A 92 1.54 3.31 7.13
C TYR A 92 0.37 3.62 6.18
N ALA A 93 0.67 3.78 4.90
CA ALA A 93 -0.30 4.05 3.85
C ALA A 93 -0.55 2.79 3.02
N GLY A 94 -1.79 2.59 2.56
CA GLY A 94 -2.15 1.48 1.66
C GLY A 94 -2.18 0.10 2.30
N VAL A 95 -2.14 0.02 3.63
CA VAL A 95 -2.26 -1.23 4.38
C VAL A 95 -3.71 -1.70 4.40
N TYR A 96 -3.97 -2.93 3.99
CA TYR A 96 -5.29 -3.54 4.19
C TYR A 96 -5.33 -4.53 5.35
N ASP A 97 -4.24 -5.25 5.60
CA ASP A 97 -4.12 -6.14 6.75
C ASP A 97 -2.90 -5.74 7.58
N LEU A 98 -3.12 -5.29 8.82
CA LEU A 98 -2.06 -4.84 9.72
C LEU A 98 -1.06 -5.96 10.09
N ASN A 99 -1.40 -7.23 9.87
CA ASN A 99 -0.49 -8.36 10.07
C ASN A 99 0.35 -8.71 8.83
N ASP A 100 0.01 -8.15 7.67
CA ASP A 100 0.67 -8.42 6.40
C ASP A 100 1.15 -7.11 5.75
N LEU A 101 2.29 -6.65 6.24
CA LEU A 101 2.95 -5.42 5.77
C LEU A 101 3.79 -5.64 4.49
N PHE A 102 3.78 -6.85 3.91
CA PHE A 102 4.52 -7.18 2.68
C PHE A 102 3.67 -7.00 1.41
N GLN A 103 2.45 -6.49 1.56
CA GLN A 103 1.60 -6.11 0.43
C GLN A 103 2.28 -5.01 -0.39
N ASP A 104 2.33 -5.18 -1.71
CA ASP A 104 2.90 -4.17 -2.65
C ASP A 104 2.19 -2.80 -2.56
N SER A 105 1.01 -2.74 -1.95
CA SER A 105 0.26 -1.51 -1.69
C SER A 105 0.80 -0.69 -0.53
N VAL A 106 1.69 -1.25 0.30
CA VAL A 106 2.07 -0.66 1.59
C VAL A 106 3.30 0.21 1.44
N GLU A 107 3.17 1.47 1.85
CA GLU A 107 4.30 2.36 2.06
C GLU A 107 4.40 2.74 3.54
N ILE A 108 5.58 2.55 4.12
CA ILE A 108 5.89 2.90 5.51
C ILE A 108 6.85 4.09 5.53
N ILE A 109 6.39 5.23 6.05
CA ILE A 109 7.15 6.48 6.03
C ILE A 109 7.29 7.04 7.43
N GLN A 110 8.50 7.48 7.78
CA GLN A 110 8.76 8.18 9.04
C GLN A 110 8.17 9.58 9.02
N ALA A 111 7.64 10.05 10.14
CA ALA A 111 7.26 11.44 10.31
C ALA A 111 8.49 12.34 10.34
N GLN A 112 8.44 13.44 9.59
CA GLN A 112 9.41 14.53 9.64
C GLN A 112 9.01 15.55 10.72
N GLU A 113 7.73 15.88 10.78
CA GLU A 113 7.21 16.96 11.64
C GLU A 113 5.79 16.64 12.09
N VAL A 114 5.47 16.98 13.33
CA VAL A 114 4.12 16.91 13.90
C VAL A 114 3.68 18.33 14.23
N LYS A 115 2.57 18.78 13.63
CA LYS A 115 1.96 20.08 13.86
C LYS A 115 0.60 19.90 14.52
N ILE A 116 0.54 20.20 15.81
CA ILE A 116 -0.71 20.21 16.58
C ILE A 116 -1.34 21.58 16.39
N HIS A 117 -2.66 21.63 16.21
CA HIS A 117 -3.36 22.91 16.13
C HIS A 117 -3.15 23.72 17.43
N PRO A 118 -2.81 25.03 17.35
CA PRO A 118 -2.42 25.82 18.53
C PRO A 118 -3.53 25.99 19.58
N ASN A 119 -4.78 25.79 19.19
CA ASN A 119 -5.93 25.86 20.10
C ASN A 119 -6.22 24.54 20.83
N TRP A 120 -5.46 23.46 20.57
CA TRP A 120 -5.58 22.22 21.33
C TRP A 120 -5.04 22.43 22.75
N ASP A 121 -5.94 22.54 23.73
CA ASP A 121 -5.60 22.74 25.13
C ASP A 121 -5.72 21.42 25.91
N THR A 122 -4.59 20.87 26.37
CA THR A 122 -4.58 19.60 27.13
C THR A 122 -5.08 19.72 28.56
N SER A 123 -5.18 20.95 29.09
CA SER A 123 -5.66 21.25 30.45
C SER A 123 -7.16 21.51 30.52
N SER A 124 -7.79 21.83 29.40
CA SER A 124 -9.24 22.02 29.31
C SER A 124 -9.99 20.69 29.21
N GLU A 125 -11.17 20.63 29.83
CA GLU A 125 -12.15 19.56 29.62
C GLU A 125 -12.77 19.58 28.21
N ARG A 126 -12.57 20.67 27.45
CA ARG A 126 -13.08 20.82 26.08
C ARG A 126 -12.21 20.13 25.05
N TYR A 127 -12.85 19.56 24.03
CA TYR A 127 -12.16 18.93 22.89
C TYR A 127 -12.09 19.88 21.67
N ASP A 128 -11.98 21.19 21.93
CA ASP A 128 -11.78 22.19 20.88
C ASP A 128 -10.46 21.90 20.14
N ALA A 129 -10.45 22.02 18.82
CA ALA A 129 -9.27 21.85 17.96
C ALA A 129 -8.50 20.54 18.15
N ASP A 130 -9.22 19.43 18.33
CA ASP A 130 -8.64 18.08 18.34
C ASP A 130 -8.22 17.64 16.92
N ILE A 131 -7.19 18.28 16.38
CA ILE A 131 -6.64 18.05 15.05
C ILE A 131 -5.13 18.28 15.02
N ALA A 132 -4.42 17.40 14.33
CA ALA A 132 -3.00 17.51 14.06
C ALA A 132 -2.68 17.11 12.62
N LEU A 133 -1.62 17.71 12.07
CA LEU A 133 -1.01 17.34 10.80
C LEU A 133 0.32 16.68 11.06
N ILE A 134 0.60 15.61 10.32
CA ILE A 134 1.90 14.95 10.34
C ILE A 134 2.48 15.02 8.94
N LYS A 135 3.63 15.70 8.82
CA LYS A 135 4.41 15.75 7.59
C LYS A 135 5.28 14.52 7.51
N MET A 136 5.20 13.80 6.40
CA MET A 136 6.01 12.64 6.11
C MET A 136 7.40 13.05 5.58
N SER A 137 8.43 12.31 5.97
CA SER A 137 9.83 12.56 5.57
C SER A 137 10.10 12.40 4.08
N THR A 138 9.27 11.61 3.40
CA THR A 138 9.21 11.45 1.96
C THR A 138 7.75 11.48 1.52
N VAL A 139 7.51 11.65 0.22
CA VAL A 139 6.16 11.56 -0.33
C VAL A 139 5.73 10.09 -0.43
N VAL A 140 4.46 9.80 -0.18
CA VAL A 140 3.82 8.53 -0.58
C VAL A 140 3.49 8.57 -2.06
N HIS A 141 3.49 7.41 -2.72
CA HIS A 141 3.14 7.31 -4.13
C HIS A 141 1.67 6.91 -4.25
N PHE A 142 0.88 7.74 -4.93
CA PHE A 142 -0.52 7.42 -5.15
C PHE A 142 -0.68 6.17 -6.02
N SER A 143 -1.65 5.34 -5.66
CA SER A 143 -1.98 4.06 -6.30
C SER A 143 -3.49 3.79 -6.17
N ASP A 144 -3.94 2.61 -6.58
CA ASP A 144 -5.32 2.18 -6.31
C ASP A 144 -5.59 1.99 -4.80
N TYR A 145 -4.54 1.91 -3.99
CA TYR A 145 -4.60 1.63 -2.56
C TYR A 145 -4.14 2.80 -1.67
N ILE A 146 -3.47 3.80 -2.25
CA ILE A 146 -3.02 5.02 -1.57
C ILE A 146 -3.51 6.23 -2.36
N GLN A 147 -4.45 7.00 -1.84
CA GLN A 147 -4.96 8.24 -2.46
C GLN A 147 -5.28 9.26 -1.38
N LYS A 148 -5.22 10.55 -1.68
CA LYS A 148 -5.69 11.55 -0.73
C LYS A 148 -7.23 11.62 -0.71
N ILE A 149 -7.79 12.11 0.39
CA ILE A 149 -9.20 12.48 0.47
C ILE A 149 -9.38 14.00 0.33
N PRO A 150 -10.32 14.48 -0.50
CA PRO A 150 -10.64 15.90 -0.63
C PRO A 150 -11.12 16.52 0.69
N LEU A 151 -10.69 17.76 0.91
CA LEU A 151 -11.20 18.62 1.99
C LEU A 151 -12.50 19.34 1.55
N PRO A 152 -13.39 19.64 2.50
CA PRO A 152 -14.68 20.26 2.19
C PRO A 152 -14.49 21.74 1.79
N ALA A 153 -15.11 22.16 0.69
CA ALA A 153 -15.07 23.55 0.22
C ALA A 153 -16.13 24.44 0.90
N VAL A 154 -17.21 23.85 1.40
CA VAL A 154 -18.28 24.49 2.16
C VAL A 154 -18.63 23.62 3.36
N SER A 155 -19.36 24.16 4.34
CA SER A 155 -19.86 23.35 5.45
C SER A 155 -20.94 22.40 4.94
N PHE A 156 -20.75 21.10 5.17
CA PHE A 156 -21.66 20.03 4.75
C PHE A 156 -22.24 19.26 5.95
N ILE A 157 -22.41 19.94 7.09
CA ILE A 157 -22.96 19.31 8.31
C ILE A 157 -24.45 19.65 8.37
N ASN A 158 -25.27 18.70 7.91
CA ASN A 158 -26.71 18.77 8.06
C ASN A 158 -27.20 17.65 8.97
N GLU A 159 -28.20 17.95 9.80
CA GLU A 159 -28.84 16.96 10.64
C GLU A 159 -29.40 15.80 9.80
N ASN A 160 -29.28 14.56 10.31
CA ASN A 160 -29.73 13.33 9.65
C ASN A 160 -28.98 12.97 8.36
N GLN A 161 -28.07 13.81 7.87
CA GLN A 161 -27.15 13.45 6.80
C GLN A 161 -26.28 12.28 7.25
N LYS A 162 -26.18 11.25 6.42
CA LYS A 162 -25.38 10.06 6.74
C LYS A 162 -23.97 10.21 6.20
N GLY A 163 -22.99 9.88 7.04
CA GLY A 163 -21.59 9.71 6.64
C GLY A 163 -21.11 8.31 6.92
N PHE A 164 -19.88 8.05 6.51
CA PHE A 164 -19.17 6.81 6.71
C PHE A 164 -17.97 7.03 7.60
N VAL A 165 -17.72 6.10 8.52
CA VAL A 165 -16.47 6.04 9.28
C VAL A 165 -15.74 4.78 8.88
N VAL A 166 -14.44 4.88 8.65
CA VAL A 166 -13.57 3.77 8.32
C VAL A 166 -12.33 3.81 9.19
N GLY A 167 -11.92 2.67 9.74
CA GLY A 167 -10.78 2.56 10.64
C GLY A 167 -10.48 1.11 11.04
N TYR A 168 -9.45 0.94 11.88
CA TYR A 168 -9.02 -0.36 12.43
C TYR A 168 -9.47 -0.54 13.89
N GLY A 169 -10.47 0.20 14.35
CA GLY A 169 -10.92 0.15 15.74
C GLY A 169 -11.31 -1.25 16.22
N VAL A 170 -11.26 -1.41 17.55
CA VAL A 170 -11.66 -2.60 18.30
C VAL A 170 -13.03 -3.13 17.85
N SER A 171 -13.12 -4.45 17.59
CA SER A 171 -14.39 -5.14 17.33
C SER A 171 -14.87 -5.98 18.51
N GLU A 172 -15.95 -6.74 18.30
CA GLU A 172 -16.53 -7.67 19.29
C GLU A 172 -15.59 -8.80 19.71
N VAL A 173 -14.69 -9.22 18.81
CA VAL A 173 -13.90 -10.45 18.94
C VAL A 173 -12.49 -10.16 19.45
N ASN A 174 -11.96 -8.98 19.14
CA ASN A 174 -10.58 -8.62 19.45
C ASN A 174 -10.52 -7.44 20.42
N SER A 175 -9.76 -7.56 21.51
CA SER A 175 -9.74 -6.59 22.60
C SER A 175 -8.81 -5.38 22.37
N PHE A 176 -8.09 -5.32 21.25
CA PHE A 176 -7.07 -4.30 20.98
C PHE A 176 -7.29 -3.46 19.70
N HIS A 177 -7.51 -4.09 18.54
CA HIS A 177 -7.87 -3.46 17.25
C HIS A 177 -8.17 -4.56 16.21
N GLU A 178 -8.82 -4.23 15.10
CA GLU A 178 -8.99 -5.16 13.98
C GLU A 178 -7.75 -5.16 13.08
N ASN A 179 -7.40 -6.32 12.53
CA ASN A 179 -6.30 -6.39 11.56
C ASN A 179 -6.73 -5.84 10.18
N LYS A 180 -8.02 -5.88 9.86
CA LYS A 180 -8.59 -5.38 8.60
C LYS A 180 -9.57 -4.24 8.86
N PRO A 181 -9.61 -3.22 8.00
CA PRO A 181 -10.46 -2.06 8.24
C PRO A 181 -11.93 -2.40 8.06
N ARG A 182 -12.77 -1.78 8.89
CA ARG A 182 -14.22 -1.88 8.83
C ARG A 182 -14.80 -0.52 8.51
N LYS A 183 -15.93 -0.51 7.81
CA LYS A 183 -16.68 0.70 7.51
C LYS A 183 -18.09 0.63 8.08
N ILE A 184 -18.50 1.75 8.64
CA ILE A 184 -19.82 1.93 9.23
C ILE A 184 -20.50 3.15 8.64
N LYS A 185 -21.84 3.15 8.59
CA LYS A 185 -22.64 4.29 8.10
C LYS A 185 -23.50 4.82 9.23
N ILE A 186 -23.30 6.09 9.60
CA ILE A 186 -23.97 6.70 10.75
C ILE A 186 -24.54 8.09 10.40
N PRO A 187 -25.70 8.49 10.97
CA PRO A 187 -26.27 9.82 10.76
C PRO A 187 -25.57 10.86 11.66
N ILE A 188 -25.45 12.08 11.14
CA ILE A 188 -25.12 13.27 11.92
C ILE A 188 -26.29 13.59 12.84
N ALA A 189 -25.97 13.87 14.10
CA ALA A 189 -26.93 14.14 15.16
C ALA A 189 -27.29 15.62 15.25
N ASP A 190 -28.46 15.90 15.81
CA ASP A 190 -28.81 17.25 16.26
C ASP A 190 -27.88 17.71 17.40
N VAL A 191 -27.57 19.01 17.42
CA VAL A 191 -26.69 19.62 18.43
C VAL A 191 -27.33 19.51 19.82
N GLU A 192 -28.65 19.67 19.90
CA GLU A 192 -29.42 19.62 21.14
C GLU A 192 -29.41 18.23 21.77
N GLY A 193 -29.66 17.17 21.01
CA GLY A 193 -29.64 15.80 21.51
C GLY A 193 -28.24 15.22 21.72
N CYS A 194 -27.20 15.74 21.06
CA CYS A 194 -25.82 15.37 21.41
C CYS A 194 -25.38 15.94 22.77
N TYR A 195 -25.58 17.24 23.00
CA TYR A 195 -25.04 17.91 24.18
C TYR A 195 -26.01 17.97 25.37
N GLN A 196 -27.34 17.99 25.15
CA GLN A 196 -28.32 18.17 26.22
C GLN A 196 -28.92 16.86 26.79
N ASN A 197 -28.93 15.77 26.03
CA ASN A 197 -29.65 14.54 26.41
C ASN A 197 -28.79 13.43 27.06
N HIS A 198 -27.46 13.61 27.22
CA HIS A 198 -26.60 12.57 27.82
C HIS A 198 -25.45 13.13 28.68
N GLY A 199 -25.40 12.70 29.95
CA GLY A 199 -24.62 13.31 31.02
C GLY A 199 -23.08 13.31 30.94
N VAL A 200 -22.43 12.75 29.90
CA VAL A 200 -20.97 12.86 29.72
C VAL A 200 -20.63 13.95 28.69
N PHE A 201 -21.44 14.11 27.64
CA PHE A 201 -21.27 15.17 26.64
C PHE A 201 -21.73 16.54 27.15
N SER A 202 -22.51 16.61 28.23
CA SER A 202 -22.78 17.88 28.92
C SER A 202 -21.50 18.55 29.46
N PHE A 203 -20.45 17.75 29.74
CA PHE A 203 -19.14 18.21 30.22
C PHE A 203 -18.10 18.30 29.09
N ILE A 204 -18.15 17.38 28.11
CA ILE A 204 -17.31 17.42 26.90
C ILE A 204 -17.94 18.38 25.89
N LYS A 205 -17.55 19.66 25.93
CA LYS A 205 -18.00 20.67 24.95
C LYS A 205 -16.93 20.91 23.89
N SER A 206 -17.36 21.06 22.64
CA SER A 206 -16.51 21.60 21.57
C SER A 206 -17.30 22.57 20.70
N ARG A 207 -16.66 23.66 20.27
CA ARG A 207 -17.19 24.67 19.34
C ARG A 207 -16.91 24.33 17.89
N ASP A 208 -15.96 23.44 17.65
CA ASP A 208 -15.44 23.06 16.34
C ASP A 208 -15.58 21.56 16.04
N SER A 209 -16.55 20.93 16.70
CA SER A 209 -16.93 19.54 16.49
C SER A 209 -18.42 19.39 16.20
N PHE A 210 -18.80 18.23 15.66
CA PHE A 210 -20.17 17.77 15.51
C PHE A 210 -20.30 16.34 16.04
N CYS A 211 -21.53 15.88 16.21
CA CYS A 211 -21.80 14.54 16.70
C CYS A 211 -22.45 13.67 15.63
N ALA A 212 -22.15 12.38 15.64
CA ALA A 212 -22.82 11.40 14.81
C ALA A 212 -22.98 10.06 15.55
N GLY A 213 -23.90 9.23 15.10
CA GLY A 213 -24.41 8.08 15.85
C GLY A 213 -25.79 8.39 16.45
N LYS A 214 -26.40 7.45 17.19
CA LYS A 214 -27.63 7.58 18.03
C LYS A 214 -28.16 6.19 18.36
N VAL A 215 -28.27 5.36 17.32
CA VAL A 215 -28.83 4.01 17.35
C VAL A 215 -27.98 3.17 16.44
N GLY A 216 -27.62 1.97 16.89
CA GLY A 216 -26.87 1.05 16.07
C GLY A 216 -25.36 1.13 16.32
N VAL A 217 -24.64 1.28 15.22
CA VAL A 217 -23.19 1.26 15.06
C VAL A 217 -22.51 2.52 15.59
N VAL A 218 -21.39 2.41 16.32
CA VAL A 218 -20.56 3.55 16.75
C VAL A 218 -19.06 3.26 16.57
N PRO A 219 -18.24 4.25 16.13
CA PRO A 219 -16.78 4.13 16.16
C PRO A 219 -16.26 3.82 17.57
N CYS A 220 -15.15 3.10 17.65
CA CYS A 220 -14.61 2.65 18.92
C CYS A 220 -13.10 2.93 19.09
N ASN A 221 -12.53 2.47 20.20
CA ASN A 221 -11.10 2.58 20.50
C ASN A 221 -10.28 2.07 19.32
N GLY A 222 -9.31 2.86 18.88
CA GLY A 222 -8.50 2.57 17.69
C GLY A 222 -9.02 3.21 16.40
N ASP A 223 -10.27 3.68 16.35
CA ASP A 223 -10.76 4.51 15.24
C ASP A 223 -10.36 5.99 15.40
N SER A 224 -9.90 6.41 16.57
CA SER A 224 -9.41 7.78 16.85
C SER A 224 -8.50 8.28 15.73
N GLY A 225 -8.74 9.50 15.26
CA GLY A 225 -8.01 10.11 14.16
C GLY A 225 -8.41 9.66 12.75
N SER A 226 -9.26 8.64 12.59
CA SER A 226 -9.71 8.17 11.28
C SER A 226 -10.79 9.07 10.66
N SER A 227 -11.02 8.92 9.36
CA SER A 227 -11.97 9.74 8.61
C SER A 227 -13.43 9.43 8.94
N PHE A 228 -14.22 10.48 9.16
CA PHE A 228 -15.64 10.53 8.85
C PHE A 228 -15.80 11.23 7.48
N TYR A 229 -16.31 10.52 6.49
CA TYR A 229 -16.47 11.06 5.13
C TYR A 229 -17.90 10.94 4.62
N HIS A 230 -18.28 11.85 3.73
CA HIS A 230 -19.55 11.81 3.01
C HIS A 230 -19.29 11.59 1.53
N ILE A 231 -20.26 10.98 0.83
CA ILE A 231 -20.17 10.79 -0.62
C ILE A 231 -21.03 11.87 -1.28
N GLU A 232 -20.38 12.82 -1.94
CA GLU A 232 -21.03 13.85 -2.75
C GLU A 232 -20.70 13.60 -4.22
N ASN A 233 -21.71 13.52 -5.09
CA ASN A 233 -21.55 13.23 -6.53
C ASN A 233 -20.65 12.02 -6.83
N SER A 234 -20.80 10.95 -6.04
CA SER A 234 -20.00 9.71 -6.11
C SER A 234 -18.53 9.85 -5.68
N SER A 235 -18.13 10.97 -5.09
CA SER A 235 -16.78 11.19 -4.56
C SER A 235 -16.78 11.36 -3.03
N PRO A 236 -15.79 10.78 -2.32
CA PRO A 236 -15.66 10.95 -0.88
C PRO A 236 -15.13 12.34 -0.54
N ILE A 237 -15.64 12.94 0.53
CA ILE A 237 -15.17 14.21 1.09
C ILE A 237 -14.99 14.04 2.59
N LEU A 238 -13.84 14.47 3.12
CA LEU A 238 -13.52 14.37 4.53
C LEU A 238 -14.30 15.42 5.34
N LEU A 239 -15.36 15.02 6.03
CA LEU A 239 -16.16 15.95 6.83
C LEU A 239 -15.70 16.02 8.29
N GLY A 240 -15.22 14.91 8.83
CA GLY A 240 -14.84 14.84 10.24
C GLY A 240 -13.65 13.94 10.51
N ILE A 241 -13.06 14.13 11.69
CA ILE A 241 -12.02 13.27 12.26
C ILE A 241 -12.57 12.67 13.54
N VAL A 242 -12.48 11.35 13.72
CA VAL A 242 -12.92 10.68 14.95
C VAL A 242 -12.15 11.24 16.14
N SER A 243 -12.84 11.89 17.08
CA SER A 243 -12.23 12.50 18.27
C SER A 243 -12.49 11.61 19.50
N VAL A 244 -13.63 11.76 20.17
CA VAL A 244 -13.93 11.08 21.43
C VAL A 244 -15.34 10.48 21.44
N GLY A 245 -15.46 9.26 21.98
CA GLY A 245 -16.73 8.57 22.17
C GLY A 245 -16.97 8.21 23.65
N ILE A 246 -18.21 7.85 24.00
CA ILE A 246 -18.54 7.40 25.36
C ILE A 246 -18.09 5.95 25.56
N GLN A 247 -17.29 5.73 26.60
CA GLN A 247 -16.89 4.41 27.08
C GLN A 247 -17.76 3.96 28.25
N ASP A 248 -17.87 2.64 28.44
CA ASP A 248 -18.44 2.01 29.64
C ASP A 248 -17.38 1.91 30.77
N GLY A 249 -17.80 1.43 31.94
CA GLY A 249 -16.91 1.27 33.11
C GLY A 249 -15.72 0.32 32.90
N ASN A 250 -15.67 -0.43 31.80
CA ASN A 250 -14.60 -1.33 31.41
C ASN A 250 -13.77 -0.79 30.22
N LYS A 251 -13.89 0.51 29.89
CA LYS A 251 -13.25 1.17 28.74
C LYS A 251 -13.68 0.62 27.36
N LYS A 252 -14.78 -0.13 27.28
CA LYS A 252 -15.37 -0.55 26.00
C LYS A 252 -16.34 0.51 25.50
N CYS A 253 -16.46 0.67 24.19
CA CYS A 253 -17.33 1.69 23.62
C CYS A 253 -18.81 1.35 23.86
N LYS A 254 -19.57 2.33 24.32
CA LYS A 254 -20.98 2.12 24.65
C LYS A 254 -21.82 2.10 23.37
N ASN A 255 -22.56 1.01 23.13
CA ASN A 255 -23.51 0.94 22.01
C ASN A 255 -24.65 1.96 22.16
N ASN A 256 -25.29 2.33 21.04
CA ASN A 256 -26.40 3.29 21.00
C ASN A 256 -26.04 4.64 21.65
N THR A 257 -24.89 5.19 21.24
CA THR A 257 -24.42 6.49 21.72
C THR A 257 -23.97 7.38 20.56
N TYR A 258 -23.57 8.61 20.89
CA TYR A 258 -22.96 9.54 19.97
C TYR A 258 -21.44 9.52 20.10
N VAL A 259 -20.76 9.83 19.00
CA VAL A 259 -19.32 10.09 18.97
C VAL A 259 -19.10 11.52 18.49
N LEU A 260 -18.13 12.20 19.09
CA LEU A 260 -17.71 13.54 18.72
C LEU A 260 -16.66 13.45 17.60
N PHE A 261 -16.85 14.28 16.58
CA PHE A 261 -15.95 14.39 15.44
C PHE A 261 -15.49 15.84 15.30
N THR A 262 -14.20 16.05 15.09
CA THR A 262 -13.66 17.36 14.74
C THR A 262 -14.18 17.77 13.36
N ASP A 263 -14.81 18.94 13.23
CA ASP A 263 -15.37 19.47 11.98
C ASP A 263 -14.24 19.99 11.09
N VAL A 264 -13.89 19.22 10.07
CA VAL A 264 -12.72 19.51 9.22
C VAL A 264 -12.89 20.83 8.48
N PHE A 265 -14.11 21.23 8.12
CA PHE A 265 -14.36 22.49 7.41
C PHE A 265 -13.83 23.69 8.19
N LYS A 266 -13.97 23.70 9.51
CA LYS A 266 -13.48 24.78 10.39
C LYS A 266 -11.96 24.91 10.42
N PHE A 267 -11.23 23.90 9.95
CA PHE A 267 -9.77 23.87 9.95
C PHE A 267 -9.16 23.88 8.55
N VAL A 268 -9.95 23.95 7.49
CA VAL A 268 -9.46 23.91 6.10
C VAL A 268 -8.41 25.00 5.83
N ASP A 269 -8.62 26.22 6.34
CA ASP A 269 -7.67 27.32 6.15
C ASP A 269 -6.35 27.08 6.88
N TRP A 270 -6.41 26.51 8.09
CA TRP A 270 -5.22 26.09 8.81
C TRP A 270 -4.50 24.97 8.07
N ILE A 271 -5.22 23.94 7.60
CA ILE A 271 -4.62 22.85 6.82
C ILE A 271 -3.94 23.39 5.55
N LYS A 272 -4.63 24.24 4.80
CA LYS A 272 -4.10 24.89 3.59
C LYS A 272 -2.83 25.69 3.89
N LYS A 273 -2.83 26.46 4.98
CA LYS A 273 -1.68 27.27 5.39
C LYS A 273 -0.47 26.39 5.71
N GLU A 274 -0.67 25.28 6.43
CA GLU A 274 0.43 24.40 6.85
C GLU A 274 0.96 23.50 5.73
N VAL A 275 0.13 23.20 4.73
CA VAL A 275 0.44 22.29 3.60
C VAL A 275 0.89 23.05 2.34
N GLY A 276 0.43 24.27 2.12
CA GLY A 276 0.72 25.10 0.93
C GLY A 276 -0.41 25.09 -0.12
N SER A 277 -0.80 26.27 -0.62
CA SER A 277 -2.02 26.54 -1.40
C SER A 277 -2.13 25.85 -2.77
N GLY A 278 -1.03 25.33 -3.33
CA GLY A 278 -0.97 24.75 -4.68
C GLY A 278 -1.53 23.33 -4.82
N TYR A 279 -1.93 22.68 -3.72
CA TYR A 279 -2.23 21.23 -3.71
C TYR A 279 -3.73 20.86 -3.72
N LEU A 280 -4.65 21.83 -3.85
CA LEU A 280 -6.07 21.65 -3.49
C LEU A 280 -7.11 22.14 -4.51
N ILE A 281 -6.78 22.41 -5.78
CA ILE A 281 -7.77 22.85 -6.78
C ILE A 281 -7.95 21.78 -7.87
N ALA A 282 -9.20 21.33 -8.06
CA ALA A 282 -9.64 20.61 -9.24
C ALA A 282 -9.98 21.62 -10.35
N ASN A 283 -9.50 21.42 -11.59
CA ASN A 283 -9.99 22.19 -12.73
C ASN A 283 -10.23 21.34 -13.99
N LYS A 284 -11.26 21.76 -14.71
CA LYS A 284 -11.96 21.10 -15.83
C LYS A 284 -11.59 21.77 -17.16
N LYS A 285 -11.28 21.00 -18.21
CA LYS A 285 -11.93 20.94 -19.55
C LYS A 285 -10.98 20.60 -20.72
N ASN A 286 -11.49 19.74 -21.59
CA ASN A 286 -10.97 19.34 -22.91
C ASN A 286 -10.97 20.46 -23.95
N SER A 287 -9.95 20.45 -24.82
CA SER A 287 -10.01 20.94 -26.19
C SER A 287 -9.26 19.99 -27.13
N SER A 288 -9.82 19.75 -28.32
CA SER A 288 -9.31 18.87 -29.37
C SER A 288 -7.99 19.36 -29.99
N ILE A 289 -6.96 18.50 -30.00
CA ILE A 289 -5.61 18.79 -30.52
C ILE A 289 -5.23 17.73 -31.58
N ASN A 290 -4.57 18.19 -32.67
CA ASN A 290 -3.94 17.34 -33.69
C ASN A 290 -2.58 16.82 -33.17
N TRP A 291 -2.44 15.50 -33.02
CA TRP A 291 -1.30 14.83 -32.37
C TRP A 291 -0.11 14.55 -33.30
N LYS A 292 1.12 14.74 -32.80
CA LYS A 292 2.40 14.31 -33.37
C LYS A 292 2.93 13.03 -32.66
N PRO A 293 3.85 12.26 -33.28
CA PRO A 293 4.55 11.18 -32.58
C PRO A 293 5.30 11.71 -31.35
N ASN A 294 5.21 11.01 -30.22
CA ASN A 294 5.79 11.39 -28.91
C ASN A 294 5.03 12.50 -28.17
N ASP A 295 3.85 12.89 -28.63
CA ASP A 295 2.92 13.68 -27.82
C ASP A 295 2.45 12.83 -26.63
N ALA A 296 2.61 13.39 -25.44
CA ALA A 296 2.08 12.82 -24.21
C ALA A 296 0.73 13.46 -23.97
N PHE A 297 -0.33 12.66 -23.98
CA PHE A 297 -1.62 13.12 -23.51
C PHE A 297 -1.74 12.79 -22.03
N CYS A 298 -1.59 13.81 -21.20
CA CYS A 298 -1.76 13.72 -19.77
C CYS A 298 -3.20 14.08 -19.42
N GLU A 299 -3.99 13.07 -19.06
CA GLU A 299 -5.29 13.32 -18.45
C GLU A 299 -5.09 13.52 -16.97
N TYR A 300 -5.63 14.62 -16.46
CA TYR A 300 -5.93 14.68 -15.04
C TYR A 300 -7.00 13.62 -14.77
N VAL A 301 -6.58 12.48 -14.24
CA VAL A 301 -7.50 11.38 -13.94
C VAL A 301 -8.27 11.71 -12.67
N ASN A 302 -7.56 12.24 -11.67
CA ASN A 302 -8.05 12.69 -10.38
C ASN A 302 -6.85 13.18 -9.52
N GLU A 303 -7.05 13.19 -8.21
CA GLU A 303 -6.07 13.50 -7.18
C GLU A 303 -4.83 12.59 -7.12
N ASN A 304 -4.76 11.51 -7.92
CA ASN A 304 -3.59 10.66 -8.11
C ASN A 304 -2.53 11.27 -9.04
N GLY A 305 -2.76 12.49 -9.51
CA GLY A 305 -1.92 13.19 -10.47
C GLY A 305 -2.39 12.96 -11.91
N TYR A 306 -1.48 13.15 -12.86
CA TYR A 306 -1.78 12.99 -14.27
C TYR A 306 -1.48 11.56 -14.72
N ARG A 307 -2.39 10.93 -15.46
CA ARG A 307 -2.09 9.74 -16.24
C ARG A 307 -1.69 10.18 -17.63
N CYS A 308 -0.41 10.12 -17.92
CA CYS A 308 0.08 10.41 -19.25
C CYS A 308 0.07 9.16 -20.11
N THR A 309 -0.72 9.20 -21.19
CA THR A 309 -0.65 8.24 -22.28
C THR A 309 0.30 8.80 -23.33
N LEU A 310 1.37 8.07 -23.65
CA LEU A 310 2.22 8.39 -24.79
C LEU A 310 1.69 7.68 -26.03
N ARG A 311 1.40 8.45 -27.08
CA ARG A 311 0.98 7.90 -28.38
C ARG A 311 2.15 7.97 -29.36
N GLY A 312 2.36 6.88 -30.12
CA GLY A 312 3.37 6.81 -31.19
C GLY A 312 4.59 5.94 -30.88
N VAL A 313 4.57 5.16 -29.79
CA VAL A 313 5.54 4.08 -29.61
C VAL A 313 5.11 2.90 -30.48
N ARG A 314 5.87 2.65 -31.54
CA ARG A 314 5.55 1.61 -32.52
C ARG A 314 6.19 0.29 -32.13
N SER A 315 5.37 -0.74 -32.14
CA SER A 315 5.81 -2.11 -32.30
C SER A 315 6.20 -2.33 -33.77
N GLN A 316 6.95 -3.38 -34.09
CA GLN A 316 7.24 -3.73 -35.48
C GLN A 316 5.97 -3.98 -36.32
N GLN A 317 4.79 -4.11 -35.70
CA GLN A 317 3.53 -4.46 -36.36
C GLN A 317 2.30 -3.59 -35.99
N ASN A 318 2.34 -2.70 -34.98
CA ASN A 318 1.22 -1.83 -34.57
C ASN A 318 1.67 -0.72 -33.57
N ASP A 319 0.83 0.30 -33.34
CA ASP A 319 1.05 1.25 -32.22
C ASP A 319 0.87 0.51 -30.88
N ILE A 320 1.90 0.48 -30.03
CA ILE A 320 1.78 0.05 -28.64
C ILE A 320 1.42 1.28 -27.80
N LYS A 321 0.36 1.17 -27.01
CA LYS A 321 -0.03 2.22 -26.07
C LYS A 321 0.81 2.06 -24.80
N ILE A 322 1.67 3.02 -24.50
CA ILE A 322 2.18 3.16 -23.12
C ILE A 322 1.00 3.69 -22.30
N THR A 323 0.45 2.82 -21.46
CA THR A 323 -0.81 3.07 -20.73
C THR A 323 -0.64 3.93 -19.48
N GLY A 324 0.61 4.24 -19.07
CA GLY A 324 0.85 5.29 -18.10
C GLY A 324 2.33 5.63 -17.87
N VAL A 325 2.54 6.82 -17.33
CA VAL A 325 3.83 7.37 -16.91
C VAL A 325 3.62 7.92 -15.50
N HIS A 326 4.54 7.67 -14.57
CA HIS A 326 4.59 8.34 -13.27
C HIS A 326 5.64 9.46 -13.29
N GLY A 327 5.17 10.66 -13.02
CA GLY A 327 5.97 11.86 -12.85
C GLY A 327 5.04 13.03 -12.56
N THR A 328 5.48 14.00 -11.78
CA THR A 328 4.73 15.23 -11.56
C THR A 328 4.79 16.05 -12.84
N HIS A 329 3.69 16.19 -13.59
CA HIS A 329 3.61 17.31 -14.52
C HIS A 329 3.29 18.56 -13.69
N MET A 330 4.26 19.47 -13.64
CA MET A 330 4.09 20.87 -13.27
C MET A 330 3.99 21.70 -14.56
N GLU A 331 3.29 22.83 -14.49
CA GLU A 331 2.86 23.72 -15.59
C GLU A 331 4.02 24.39 -16.38
N ASP A 332 5.26 23.93 -16.25
CA ASP A 332 6.48 24.61 -16.65
C ASP A 332 7.38 23.75 -17.57
N GLN A 333 6.81 23.27 -18.69
CA GLN A 333 7.48 22.83 -19.95
C GLN A 333 8.77 21.96 -19.88
N SER A 334 9.13 21.38 -18.73
CA SER A 334 10.36 20.60 -18.55
C SER A 334 10.02 19.14 -18.23
N ASP A 335 10.31 18.23 -19.17
CA ASP A 335 10.01 16.80 -19.08
C ASP A 335 10.95 16.02 -18.12
N ASN A 336 11.62 16.71 -17.19
CA ASN A 336 12.66 16.12 -16.32
C ASN A 336 12.11 15.38 -15.08
N ASP A 337 10.82 15.50 -14.77
CA ASP A 337 10.22 14.92 -13.55
C ASP A 337 9.70 13.48 -13.75
N VAL A 338 9.73 12.99 -15.00
CA VAL A 338 9.34 11.61 -15.32
C VAL A 338 10.46 10.65 -14.94
N VAL A 339 10.15 9.82 -13.95
CA VAL A 339 11.10 8.89 -13.33
C VAL A 339 10.69 7.43 -13.46
N LYS A 340 9.39 7.17 -13.69
CA LYS A 340 8.84 5.81 -13.80
C LYS A 340 7.92 5.70 -15.01
N ILE A 341 8.05 4.61 -15.75
CA ILE A 341 7.19 4.28 -16.90
C ILE A 341 6.63 2.89 -16.70
N TRP A 342 5.33 2.72 -16.95
CA TRP A 342 4.73 1.39 -16.98
C TRP A 342 3.94 1.13 -18.26
N ILE A 343 3.93 -0.12 -18.66
CA ILE A 343 3.17 -0.63 -19.81
C ILE A 343 2.29 -1.75 -19.25
N ILE A 344 0.97 -1.61 -19.36
CA ILE A 344 -0.02 -2.54 -18.81
C ILE A 344 -1.00 -2.94 -19.90
N GLU A 345 -1.47 -4.20 -19.86
CA GLU A 345 -2.62 -4.70 -20.61
C GLU A 345 -2.49 -4.47 -22.12
N GLN A 346 -1.50 -5.11 -22.73
CA GLN A 346 -1.34 -5.14 -24.17
C GLN A 346 -1.29 -6.61 -24.64
N GLU A 347 -1.69 -6.91 -25.87
CA GLU A 347 -1.36 -8.20 -26.51
C GLU A 347 0.08 -8.19 -27.07
N ALA A 348 0.97 -7.44 -26.44
CA ALA A 348 2.33 -7.17 -26.92
C ALA A 348 3.28 -8.29 -26.51
N LYS A 349 3.52 -9.23 -27.42
CA LYS A 349 4.44 -10.36 -27.22
C LYS A 349 5.92 -9.98 -27.08
N PHE A 350 6.27 -8.69 -27.24
CA PHE A 350 7.63 -8.16 -27.27
C PHE A 350 7.73 -6.75 -26.64
N ILE A 351 8.95 -6.33 -26.28
CA ILE A 351 9.22 -5.02 -25.69
C ILE A 351 9.17 -3.94 -26.80
N PRO A 352 8.39 -2.85 -26.65
CA PRO A 352 8.29 -1.81 -27.66
C PRO A 352 9.61 -1.06 -27.89
N GLU A 353 9.74 -0.42 -29.07
CA GLU A 353 10.85 0.51 -29.34
C GLU A 353 10.65 1.83 -28.58
N MET A 354 11.53 2.11 -27.61
CA MET A 354 11.39 3.25 -26.70
C MET A 354 12.50 4.30 -26.84
N SER A 355 13.30 4.28 -27.93
CA SER A 355 14.37 5.28 -28.15
C SER A 355 13.89 6.72 -27.97
N ASN A 356 12.76 7.11 -28.58
CA ASN A 356 12.21 8.45 -28.45
C ASN A 356 11.73 8.78 -27.02
N VAL A 357 11.30 7.78 -26.26
CA VAL A 357 10.82 7.93 -24.88
C VAL A 357 12.00 8.27 -23.97
N VAL A 358 13.12 7.57 -24.16
CA VAL A 358 14.36 7.80 -23.38
C VAL A 358 15.03 9.13 -23.72
N GLU A 359 14.91 9.60 -24.96
CA GLU A 359 15.38 10.94 -25.36
C GLU A 359 14.58 12.05 -24.69
N LYS A 360 13.25 11.88 -24.61
CA LYS A 360 12.33 12.84 -24.01
C LYS A 360 12.45 12.89 -22.49
N PHE A 361 12.36 11.73 -21.83
CA PHE A 361 12.35 11.62 -20.37
C PHE A 361 13.72 11.18 -19.86
N LYS A 362 14.52 12.17 -19.47
CA LYS A 362 15.93 11.94 -19.18
C LYS A 362 16.18 11.17 -17.88
N ASN A 363 15.24 11.23 -16.92
CA ASN A 363 15.42 10.76 -15.54
C ASN A 363 14.69 9.44 -15.20
N ILE A 364 14.23 8.70 -16.22
CA ILE A 364 13.60 7.38 -16.02
C ILE A 364 14.56 6.45 -15.30
N HIS A 365 14.15 5.89 -14.18
CA HIS A 365 14.89 4.87 -13.43
C HIS A 365 14.03 3.67 -12.98
N ASP A 366 12.71 3.69 -13.21
CA ASP A 366 11.82 2.55 -12.95
C ASP A 366 11.02 2.23 -14.22
N LEU A 367 11.19 1.02 -14.74
CA LEU A 367 10.48 0.53 -15.92
C LEU A 367 9.66 -0.70 -15.56
N ARG A 368 8.36 -0.65 -15.86
CA ARG A 368 7.43 -1.75 -15.59
C ARG A 368 6.71 -2.18 -16.86
N ILE A 369 6.64 -3.47 -17.11
CA ILE A 369 5.98 -4.06 -18.27
C ILE A 369 5.12 -5.20 -17.72
N TRP A 370 3.84 -4.94 -17.48
CA TRP A 370 2.91 -5.83 -16.79
C TRP A 370 1.82 -6.32 -17.71
N THR A 371 1.40 -7.59 -17.58
CA THR A 371 0.20 -8.10 -18.25
C THR A 371 0.19 -7.79 -19.77
N CYS A 372 1.38 -7.82 -20.39
CA CYS A 372 1.55 -7.54 -21.82
C CYS A 372 1.58 -8.82 -22.66
N GLY A 373 1.58 -9.98 -22.00
CA GLY A 373 1.78 -11.26 -22.67
C GLY A 373 3.18 -11.41 -23.29
N LEU A 374 4.17 -10.69 -22.74
CA LEU A 374 5.56 -10.73 -23.17
C LEU A 374 6.09 -12.16 -23.05
N LYS A 375 6.73 -12.66 -24.11
CA LYS A 375 7.32 -14.01 -24.13
C LYS A 375 8.83 -14.04 -24.03
N PHE A 376 9.49 -12.98 -24.49
CA PHE A 376 10.94 -12.90 -24.62
C PHE A 376 11.44 -11.54 -24.15
N ILE A 377 12.61 -11.53 -23.50
CA ILE A 377 13.33 -10.31 -23.13
C ILE A 377 14.38 -10.00 -24.19
N GLU A 378 14.27 -8.86 -24.86
CA GLU A 378 15.24 -8.42 -25.85
C GLU A 378 16.24 -7.43 -25.22
N ARG A 379 17.51 -7.85 -25.05
CA ARG A 379 18.59 -7.02 -24.48
C ARG A 379 18.64 -5.64 -25.14
N SER A 380 18.62 -5.58 -26.48
CA SER A 380 18.72 -4.32 -27.23
C SER A 380 17.65 -3.28 -26.87
N LYS A 381 16.44 -3.74 -26.51
CA LYS A 381 15.33 -2.89 -26.08
C LYS A 381 15.48 -2.38 -24.65
N LEU A 382 16.27 -3.07 -23.83
CA LEU A 382 16.62 -2.63 -22.48
C LEU A 382 17.91 -1.79 -22.46
N SER A 383 18.87 -2.06 -23.35
CA SER A 383 20.16 -1.35 -23.43
C SER A 383 20.01 0.15 -23.66
N ILE A 384 18.91 0.61 -24.27
CA ILE A 384 18.62 2.04 -24.42
C ILE A 384 18.47 2.76 -23.06
N PHE A 385 18.11 2.03 -22.00
CA PHE A 385 18.06 2.54 -20.63
C PHE A 385 19.33 2.26 -19.82
N ALA A 386 20.42 1.87 -20.49
CA ALA A 386 21.69 1.60 -19.83
C ALA A 386 22.09 2.77 -18.92
N GLN A 387 22.63 2.43 -17.75
CA GLN A 387 23.05 3.38 -16.71
C GLN A 387 21.92 4.25 -16.11
N LYS A 388 20.65 4.01 -16.44
CA LYS A 388 19.51 4.76 -15.90
C LYS A 388 18.64 3.93 -14.95
N LEU A 389 18.25 2.72 -15.37
CA LEU A 389 17.31 1.90 -14.59
C LEU A 389 17.90 1.44 -13.27
N ARG A 390 17.07 1.57 -12.23
CA ARG A 390 17.25 1.04 -10.87
C ARG A 390 16.23 -0.06 -10.59
N VAL A 391 15.01 0.04 -11.15
CA VAL A 391 13.96 -0.96 -11.00
C VAL A 391 13.50 -1.42 -12.39
N LEU A 392 13.40 -2.75 -12.56
CA LEU A 392 12.83 -3.38 -13.75
C LEU A 392 11.82 -4.43 -13.32
N ASP A 393 10.61 -4.34 -13.85
CA ASP A 393 9.49 -5.18 -13.43
C ASP A 393 8.74 -5.77 -14.64
N PHE A 394 8.66 -7.10 -14.70
CA PHE A 394 7.98 -7.88 -15.72
C PHE A 394 6.79 -8.68 -15.18
N PHE A 395 6.18 -8.24 -14.08
CA PHE A 395 5.05 -8.93 -13.43
C PHE A 395 3.97 -9.40 -14.41
N ASN A 396 3.50 -10.64 -14.22
CA ASN A 396 2.34 -11.21 -14.91
C ASN A 396 2.47 -11.19 -16.44
N ASN A 397 3.55 -11.77 -16.96
CA ASN A 397 3.72 -12.00 -18.40
C ASN A 397 3.82 -13.50 -18.70
N TYR A 398 4.24 -13.85 -19.91
CA TYR A 398 4.41 -15.23 -20.36
C TYR A 398 5.88 -15.52 -20.72
N ILE A 399 6.82 -14.92 -19.99
CA ILE A 399 8.25 -15.10 -20.25
C ILE A 399 8.61 -16.53 -19.90
N GLU A 400 9.17 -17.25 -20.87
CA GLU A 400 9.57 -18.66 -20.71
C GLU A 400 11.08 -18.80 -20.48
N GLU A 401 11.88 -17.89 -21.08
CA GLU A 401 13.33 -17.91 -21.02
C GLU A 401 13.92 -16.51 -20.82
N ILE A 402 14.99 -16.41 -20.04
CA ILE A 402 15.81 -15.21 -19.92
C ILE A 402 17.13 -15.43 -20.66
N PRO A 403 17.47 -14.63 -21.69
CA PRO A 403 18.78 -14.71 -22.33
C PRO A 403 19.91 -14.46 -21.34
N GLN A 404 21.03 -15.18 -21.50
CA GLN A 404 22.18 -15.11 -20.58
C GLN A 404 22.69 -13.69 -20.30
N ASN A 405 22.58 -12.81 -21.30
CA ASN A 405 23.11 -11.46 -21.26
C ASN A 405 22.01 -10.38 -21.22
N ALA A 406 20.77 -10.76 -20.88
CA ALA A 406 19.58 -9.90 -20.99
C ALA A 406 19.72 -8.55 -20.26
N PHE A 407 20.47 -8.52 -19.16
CA PHE A 407 20.55 -7.35 -18.26
C PHE A 407 21.93 -6.71 -18.17
N ASP A 408 22.94 -7.20 -18.90
CA ASP A 408 24.35 -6.80 -18.76
C ASP A 408 24.59 -5.28 -18.79
N ASP A 409 23.79 -4.54 -19.57
CA ASP A 409 23.96 -3.11 -19.76
C ASP A 409 23.34 -2.25 -18.64
N LEU A 410 22.52 -2.86 -17.77
CA LEU A 410 21.74 -2.17 -16.74
C LEU A 410 22.55 -1.97 -15.45
N LEU A 411 23.73 -1.36 -15.54
CA LEU A 411 24.73 -1.27 -14.46
C LEU A 411 24.24 -0.60 -13.14
N ARG A 412 23.12 0.13 -13.18
CA ARG A 412 22.49 0.76 -12.01
C ARG A 412 21.30 -0.03 -11.44
N LEU A 413 20.97 -1.19 -12.00
CA LEU A 413 19.84 -1.97 -11.58
C LEU A 413 20.03 -2.45 -10.14
N GLU A 414 19.06 -2.14 -9.29
CA GLU A 414 19.01 -2.53 -7.89
C GLU A 414 17.95 -3.61 -7.66
N GLU A 415 16.89 -3.61 -8.45
CA GLU A 415 15.73 -4.48 -8.26
C GLU A 415 15.22 -5.04 -9.59
N LEU A 416 14.99 -6.35 -9.61
CA LEU A 416 14.35 -7.07 -10.71
C LEU A 416 13.18 -7.89 -10.18
N LYS A 417 12.00 -7.63 -10.75
CA LYS A 417 10.76 -8.37 -10.52
C LYS A 417 10.37 -9.12 -11.78
N ILE A 418 10.22 -10.44 -11.70
CA ILE A 418 9.79 -11.33 -12.79
C ILE A 418 8.64 -12.26 -12.34
N LEU A 419 7.86 -11.83 -11.34
CA LEU A 419 6.79 -12.60 -10.74
C LEU A 419 5.71 -13.00 -11.75
N ASN A 420 5.04 -14.13 -11.51
CA ASN A 420 3.92 -14.60 -12.33
C ASN A 420 4.31 -14.70 -13.81
N ASN A 421 5.38 -15.45 -14.11
CA ASN A 421 5.80 -15.77 -15.46
C ASN A 421 5.87 -17.30 -15.64
N ARG A 422 6.54 -17.79 -16.68
CA ARG A 422 6.69 -19.22 -16.99
C ARG A 422 8.15 -19.63 -17.11
N ILE A 423 9.02 -18.94 -16.37
CA ILE A 423 10.47 -19.09 -16.50
C ILE A 423 10.88 -20.42 -15.88
N LYS A 424 11.61 -21.24 -16.63
CA LYS A 424 12.07 -22.58 -16.20
C LYS A 424 13.52 -22.61 -15.72
N HIS A 425 14.38 -21.80 -16.34
CA HIS A 425 15.81 -21.79 -16.06
C HIS A 425 16.33 -20.36 -15.94
N LEU A 426 17.27 -20.17 -15.02
CA LEU A 426 18.04 -18.93 -14.89
C LEU A 426 19.46 -19.18 -15.42
N PRO A 427 20.03 -18.30 -16.25
CA PRO A 427 21.40 -18.46 -16.73
C PRO A 427 22.47 -18.28 -15.64
N GLU A 428 23.59 -18.98 -15.79
CA GLU A 428 24.82 -18.72 -15.02
C GLU A 428 25.32 -17.29 -15.28
N ASN A 429 25.73 -16.59 -14.22
CA ASN A 429 26.24 -15.21 -14.25
C ASN A 429 25.23 -14.14 -14.73
N LEU A 430 23.92 -14.42 -14.71
CA LEU A 430 22.88 -13.48 -15.19
C LEU A 430 23.01 -12.06 -14.60
N PHE A 431 23.47 -11.93 -13.36
CA PHE A 431 23.60 -10.65 -12.66
C PHE A 431 25.05 -10.19 -12.44
N TYR A 432 26.03 -10.84 -13.07
CA TYR A 432 27.46 -10.62 -12.78
C TYR A 432 27.92 -9.16 -12.95
N ASN A 433 27.37 -8.47 -13.95
CA ASN A 433 27.69 -7.06 -14.24
C ASN A 433 26.94 -6.06 -13.34
N LEU A 434 25.92 -6.51 -12.61
CA LEU A 434 25.00 -5.67 -11.84
C LEU A 434 25.50 -5.42 -10.41
N LYS A 435 26.55 -4.61 -10.27
CA LYS A 435 27.23 -4.38 -8.97
C LYS A 435 26.36 -3.71 -7.91
N ASN A 436 25.22 -3.13 -8.28
CA ASN A 436 24.27 -2.49 -7.36
C ASN A 436 23.04 -3.36 -7.06
N PHE A 437 22.96 -4.57 -7.62
CA PHE A 437 21.78 -5.43 -7.54
C PHE A 437 21.56 -5.95 -6.13
N LYS A 438 20.36 -5.73 -5.57
CA LYS A 438 20.00 -5.93 -4.16
C LYS A 438 18.74 -6.77 -3.97
N TYR A 439 17.77 -6.70 -4.89
CA TYR A 439 16.46 -7.29 -4.71
C TYR A 439 16.07 -8.13 -5.93
N PHE A 440 15.82 -9.41 -5.73
CA PHE A 440 15.37 -10.31 -6.78
C PHE A 440 14.10 -11.04 -6.37
N PHE A 441 13.05 -10.85 -7.17
CA PHE A 441 11.71 -11.41 -6.94
C PHE A 441 11.28 -12.22 -8.16
N ALA A 442 11.15 -13.52 -7.99
CA ALA A 442 10.85 -14.50 -9.04
C ALA A 442 9.75 -15.48 -8.63
N GLU A 443 8.82 -15.04 -7.78
CA GLU A 443 7.72 -15.86 -7.29
C GLU A 443 6.79 -16.32 -8.41
N ASN A 444 6.15 -17.47 -8.22
CA ASN A 444 5.16 -18.03 -9.13
C ASN A 444 5.70 -18.16 -10.57
N ASN A 445 6.79 -18.91 -10.70
CA ASN A 445 7.38 -19.30 -11.98
C ASN A 445 7.54 -20.84 -12.01
N GLU A 446 8.23 -21.36 -13.02
CA GLU A 446 8.49 -22.79 -13.19
C GLU A 446 9.98 -23.13 -12.94
N ILE A 447 10.70 -22.32 -12.16
CA ILE A 447 12.17 -22.40 -12.07
C ILE A 447 12.60 -23.70 -11.41
N GLU A 448 13.45 -24.46 -12.08
CA GLU A 448 13.90 -25.78 -11.64
C GLU A 448 15.25 -25.77 -10.92
N GLU A 449 16.10 -24.78 -11.19
CA GLU A 449 17.43 -24.70 -10.61
C GLU A 449 17.91 -23.29 -10.27
N LEU A 450 18.74 -23.21 -9.23
CA LEU A 450 19.49 -22.03 -8.83
C LEU A 450 20.98 -22.23 -9.13
N PRO A 451 21.50 -21.65 -10.24
CA PRO A 451 22.86 -21.91 -10.71
C PRO A 451 23.93 -21.24 -9.85
N ALA A 452 25.12 -21.83 -9.78
CA ALA A 452 26.11 -21.52 -8.75
C ALA A 452 26.59 -20.06 -8.77
N ARG A 453 26.70 -19.46 -9.97
CA ARG A 453 27.23 -18.11 -10.15
C ARG A 453 26.14 -17.08 -10.42
N LEU A 454 24.88 -17.37 -10.11
CA LEU A 454 23.75 -16.46 -10.37
C LEU A 454 23.98 -15.07 -9.75
N PHE A 455 24.34 -15.04 -8.47
CA PHE A 455 24.51 -13.82 -7.68
C PHE A 455 25.98 -13.42 -7.48
N ASN A 456 26.88 -13.97 -8.28
CA ASN A 456 28.30 -13.70 -8.13
C ASN A 456 28.60 -12.19 -8.32
N GLU A 457 29.43 -11.63 -7.45
CA GLU A 457 29.80 -10.20 -7.44
C GLU A 457 28.64 -9.19 -7.24
N THR A 458 27.47 -9.65 -6.79
CA THR A 458 26.30 -8.78 -6.51
C THR A 458 26.27 -8.28 -5.06
N GLN A 459 25.37 -7.33 -4.77
CA GLN A 459 25.09 -6.83 -3.41
C GLN A 459 23.74 -7.35 -2.88
N ILE A 460 23.34 -8.55 -3.33
CA ILE A 460 22.01 -9.11 -3.09
C ILE A 460 21.67 -9.16 -1.59
N ILE A 461 20.49 -8.64 -1.25
CA ILE A 461 19.95 -8.51 0.10
C ILE A 461 18.73 -9.42 0.27
N VAL A 462 17.83 -9.42 -0.72
CA VAL A 462 16.59 -10.19 -0.70
C VAL A 462 16.51 -11.03 -1.97
N VAL A 463 16.26 -12.31 -1.77
CA VAL A 463 15.91 -13.26 -2.83
C VAL A 463 14.59 -13.90 -2.46
N SER A 464 13.60 -13.80 -3.34
CA SER A 464 12.34 -14.51 -3.20
C SER A 464 12.06 -15.31 -4.47
N MET A 465 11.92 -16.62 -4.31
CA MET A 465 11.56 -17.57 -5.37
C MET A 465 10.46 -18.51 -4.90
N LYS A 466 9.55 -17.98 -4.07
CA LYS A 466 8.39 -18.71 -3.57
C LYS A 466 7.56 -19.29 -4.73
N ASN A 467 7.02 -20.48 -4.53
CA ASN A 467 6.13 -21.16 -5.47
C ASN A 467 6.78 -21.34 -6.86
N ASN A 468 7.85 -22.13 -6.90
CA ASN A 468 8.59 -22.54 -8.10
C ASN A 468 8.78 -24.07 -8.09
N ASN A 469 9.52 -24.61 -9.07
CA ASN A 469 9.79 -26.03 -9.21
C ASN A 469 11.21 -26.42 -8.79
N LEU A 470 11.84 -25.69 -7.87
CA LEU A 470 13.26 -25.89 -7.57
C LEU A 470 13.52 -27.35 -7.16
N MET A 471 14.47 -27.97 -7.87
CA MET A 471 14.99 -29.31 -7.63
C MET A 471 16.47 -29.28 -7.24
N ASN A 472 17.21 -28.26 -7.69
CA ASN A 472 18.63 -28.11 -7.41
C ASN A 472 18.98 -26.68 -7.03
N ILE A 473 19.78 -26.51 -5.98
CA ILE A 473 20.27 -25.20 -5.52
C ILE A 473 21.79 -25.29 -5.38
N SER A 474 22.47 -24.73 -6.38
CA SER A 474 23.94 -24.73 -6.47
C SER A 474 24.56 -23.39 -6.03
N VAL A 475 23.75 -22.35 -5.83
CA VAL A 475 24.20 -21.07 -5.26
C VAL A 475 24.76 -21.29 -3.86
N ASP A 476 25.93 -20.71 -3.61
CA ASP A 476 26.51 -20.66 -2.27
C ASP A 476 26.14 -19.36 -1.55
N PHE A 477 25.04 -19.40 -0.80
CA PHE A 477 24.53 -18.22 -0.11
C PHE A 477 25.45 -17.75 1.04
N GLN A 478 26.35 -18.60 1.54
CA GLN A 478 27.29 -18.23 2.61
C GLN A 478 28.27 -17.14 2.17
N ASN A 479 28.69 -17.21 0.90
CA ASN A 479 29.66 -16.28 0.32
C ASN A 479 29.03 -14.93 -0.09
N LEU A 480 27.71 -14.78 0.05
CA LEU A 480 26.98 -13.55 -0.24
C LEU A 480 26.92 -12.66 1.01
N LYS A 481 27.80 -11.65 1.03
CA LYS A 481 28.07 -10.79 2.21
C LYS A 481 26.86 -10.03 2.78
N ASN A 482 25.85 -9.74 1.97
CA ASN A 482 24.76 -8.81 2.32
C ASN A 482 23.38 -9.45 2.41
N VAL A 483 23.25 -10.76 2.17
CA VAL A 483 21.95 -11.42 2.14
C VAL A 483 21.31 -11.36 3.51
N LYS A 484 20.04 -10.94 3.56
CA LYS A 484 19.23 -10.83 4.77
C LYS A 484 17.99 -11.69 4.72
N VAL A 485 17.40 -11.88 3.54
CA VAL A 485 16.15 -12.63 3.37
C VAL A 485 16.29 -13.55 2.17
N ILE A 486 15.95 -14.82 2.39
CA ILE A 486 15.81 -15.84 1.36
C ILE A 486 14.43 -16.47 1.57
N ASP A 487 13.53 -16.29 0.60
CA ASP A 487 12.23 -16.95 0.58
C ASP A 487 12.22 -17.97 -0.57
N LEU A 488 12.12 -19.24 -0.22
CA LEU A 488 12.04 -20.37 -1.16
C LEU A 488 10.81 -21.25 -0.84
N GLU A 489 9.81 -20.71 -0.15
CA GLU A 489 8.61 -21.46 0.21
C GLU A 489 7.94 -22.09 -1.03
N GLN A 490 7.20 -23.18 -0.82
CA GLN A 490 6.36 -23.80 -1.87
C GLN A 490 7.15 -24.26 -3.11
N ASN A 491 8.40 -24.70 -2.94
CA ASN A 491 9.19 -25.37 -3.98
C ASN A 491 9.23 -26.88 -3.81
N THR A 492 9.27 -27.65 -4.90
CA THR A 492 9.19 -29.12 -4.90
C THR A 492 10.24 -29.81 -4.01
N CYS A 493 11.49 -29.35 -4.01
CA CYS A 493 12.54 -29.91 -3.15
C CYS A 493 12.46 -29.47 -1.68
N ILE A 494 11.71 -28.41 -1.39
CA ILE A 494 11.56 -27.80 -0.06
C ILE A 494 10.23 -28.23 0.60
N SER A 495 9.20 -28.56 -0.18
CA SER A 495 7.89 -29.00 0.30
C SER A 495 7.90 -30.39 0.95
N GLN A 496 8.97 -31.19 0.73
CA GLN A 496 9.21 -32.44 1.47
C GLN A 496 9.91 -32.25 2.82
N CYS A 497 10.32 -31.02 3.19
CA CYS A 497 10.68 -30.69 4.56
C CYS A 497 9.41 -30.59 5.43
N LEU A 498 8.91 -31.73 5.89
CA LEU A 498 7.85 -31.79 6.89
C LEU A 498 8.34 -31.31 8.26
N GLY A 499 7.85 -30.14 8.70
CA GLY A 499 7.73 -29.77 10.11
C GLY A 499 8.72 -28.72 10.64
N PHE A 500 8.28 -28.04 11.71
CA PHE A 500 8.85 -27.05 12.66
C PHE A 500 10.36 -26.69 12.71
N TYR A 501 11.26 -27.35 11.98
CA TYR A 501 12.71 -27.18 12.10
C TYR A 501 13.34 -26.12 11.17
N CYS A 502 12.77 -25.82 10.00
CA CYS A 502 13.42 -24.89 9.06
C CYS A 502 13.34 -23.40 9.45
N GLY A 503 12.44 -23.02 10.37
CA GLY A 503 12.26 -21.62 10.81
C GLY A 503 13.37 -21.06 11.72
N ARG A 504 14.38 -21.86 12.07
CA ARG A 504 15.48 -21.46 12.98
C ARG A 504 16.87 -21.92 12.52
N MET A 505 17.03 -22.20 11.24
CA MET A 505 18.31 -22.68 10.72
C MET A 505 19.23 -21.54 10.28
N SER A 506 20.52 -21.71 10.56
CA SER A 506 21.58 -20.92 9.93
C SER A 506 21.65 -21.17 8.43
N VAL A 507 22.31 -20.29 7.68
CA VAL A 507 22.54 -20.47 6.24
C VAL A 507 23.28 -21.79 5.96
N ASP A 508 24.16 -22.19 6.87
CA ASP A 508 24.95 -23.43 6.79
C ASP A 508 24.09 -24.68 6.91
N GLU A 509 23.22 -24.73 7.92
CA GLU A 509 22.29 -25.84 8.12
C GLU A 509 21.30 -25.93 6.95
N MET A 510 20.84 -24.78 6.44
CA MET A 510 19.90 -24.71 5.33
C MET A 510 20.51 -25.29 4.05
N GLN A 511 21.72 -24.86 3.69
CA GLN A 511 22.40 -25.30 2.49
C GLN A 511 22.73 -26.80 2.56
N GLN A 512 23.16 -27.30 3.72
CA GLN A 512 23.39 -28.73 3.92
C GLN A 512 22.10 -29.54 3.82
N GLU A 513 21.00 -29.08 4.42
CA GLU A 513 19.72 -29.80 4.39
C GLU A 513 19.10 -29.79 2.98
N ILE A 514 19.15 -28.64 2.29
CA ILE A 514 18.74 -28.49 0.89
C ILE A 514 19.56 -29.42 0.01
N GLN A 515 20.89 -29.39 0.12
CA GLN A 515 21.76 -30.18 -0.76
C GLN A 515 21.59 -31.69 -0.54
N GLN A 516 21.46 -32.14 0.71
CA GLN A 516 21.20 -33.55 1.03
C GLN A 516 19.84 -34.04 0.53
N LYS A 517 18.78 -33.22 0.62
CA LYS A 517 17.43 -33.62 0.21
C LYS A 517 17.21 -33.49 -1.29
N CYS A 518 17.71 -32.44 -1.94
CA CYS A 518 17.68 -32.25 -3.38
C CYS A 518 18.42 -33.38 -4.12
N GLN A 519 19.61 -33.76 -3.65
CA GLN A 519 20.39 -34.85 -4.25
C GLN A 519 19.70 -36.22 -4.10
N LYS A 520 18.99 -36.47 -2.98
CA LYS A 520 18.25 -37.72 -2.75
C LYS A 520 17.08 -37.90 -3.72
N ILE A 521 16.32 -36.85 -4.01
CA ILE A 521 15.20 -36.90 -4.96
C ILE A 521 15.71 -37.22 -6.37
N TYR A 522 16.84 -36.63 -6.78
CA TYR A 522 17.45 -36.88 -8.08
C TYR A 522 17.92 -38.34 -8.25
N SER A 523 18.42 -38.96 -7.18
CA SER A 523 18.84 -40.38 -7.20
C SER A 523 17.69 -41.40 -7.23
N ILE A 524 16.45 -40.98 -6.96
CA ILE A 524 15.26 -41.86 -6.95
C ILE A 524 14.49 -41.77 -8.28
N GLY A 525 14.77 -40.75 -9.10
CA GLY A 525 14.11 -40.51 -10.40
C GLY A 525 14.96 -40.82 -11.64
N ALA A 526 16.12 -41.47 -11.49
CA ALA A 526 17.00 -41.90 -12.59
C ALA A 526 16.93 -43.42 -12.83
#